data_AF-A0A7Y3MDZ1-F1
#
_entry.id   AF-A0A7Y3MDZ1-F1
#
_cell.length_a   1.000
_cell.length_b   1.000
_cell.length_c   1.000
_cell.angle_alpha   90.00
_cell.angle_beta   90.00
_cell.angle_gamma   90.00
#
_symmetry.space_group_name_H-M   'P 1'
#
loop_
_entity.id
_entity.type
_entity.pdbx_description
1 polymer ?
#
loop_
_entity_poly.entity_id
_entity_poly.type
_entity_poly.pdbx_seq_one_letter_code
_entity_poly.pdbx_strand_id
1 'polypeptide(L)' 'MKSDRSSLLARREALVKRLEAIKRDLGSGLDKDYEEQAIQLENLEVLQEIHRVTEAEINDIDRQLLEDPHGKSRD' A
#
# COMPACT_ATOMS: atom_id res chain seq x y z
N MET A 1 18.00 -8.82 -10.17
CA MET A 1 16.91 -9.41 -10.98
C MET A 1 15.94 -8.30 -11.31
N LYS A 2 15.69 -8.01 -12.59
CA LYS A 2 14.60 -7.09 -12.97
C LYS A 2 13.28 -7.84 -12.79
N SER A 3 12.34 -7.27 -12.05
CA SER A 3 10.98 -7.81 -11.96
C SER A 3 10.31 -7.68 -13.32
N ASP A 4 9.69 -8.76 -13.79
CA ASP A 4 8.91 -8.68 -15.04
C ASP A 4 7.66 -7.81 -14.82
N ARG A 5 7.12 -7.25 -15.91
CA ARG A 5 5.96 -6.36 -15.89
C ARG A 5 4.73 -7.01 -15.22
N SER A 6 4.53 -8.31 -15.40
CA SER A 6 3.42 -9.05 -14.80
C SER A 6 3.56 -9.13 -13.28
N SER A 7 4.79 -9.35 -12.78
CA SER A 7 5.14 -9.33 -11.36
C SER A 7 4.92 -7.94 -10.74
N LEU A 8 5.32 -6.87 -11.44
CA LEU A 8 5.07 -5.50 -11.00
C LEU A 8 3.57 -5.18 -10.93
N LEU A 9 2.79 -5.58 -11.93
CA LEU A 9 1.33 -5.41 -11.93
C LEU A 9 0.65 -6.20 -10.80
N ALA A 10 1.04 -7.45 -10.59
CA ALA A 10 0.50 -8.27 -9.51
C ALA A 10 0.82 -7.68 -8.12
N ARG A 11 2.05 -7.18 -7.94
CA ARG A 11 2.47 -6.51 -6.70
C ARG A 11 1.70 -5.21 -6.48
N ARG A 12 1.53 -4.40 -7.52
CA ARG A 12 0.69 -3.19 -7.47
C ARG A 12 -0.74 -3.51 -7.06
N GLU A 13 -1.36 -4.51 -7.68
CA GLU A 13 -2.75 -4.88 -7.36
C GLU A 13 -2.90 -5.35 -5.90
N ALA A 14 -1.94 -6.13 -5.41
CA ALA A 14 -1.90 -6.55 -4.01
C ALA A 14 -1.77 -5.35 -3.05
N LEU A 15 -0.87 -4.40 -3.35
CA LEU A 15 -0.67 -3.19 -2.55
C LEU A 15 -1.93 -2.31 -2.55
N VAL A 16 -2.58 -2.13 -3.70
CA VAL A 16 -3.84 -1.38 -3.80
C VAL A 16 -4.94 -2.04 -2.96
N LYS A 17 -5.11 -3.36 -3.04
CA LYS A 17 -6.08 -4.09 -2.21
C LYS A 17 -5.82 -3.90 -0.71
N ARG A 18 -4.54 -3.93 -0.30
CA ARG A 18 -4.14 -3.67 1.09
C ARG A 18 -4.43 -2.24 1.51
N LEU A 19 -4.14 -1.26 0.65
CA LEU A 19 -4.41 0.15 0.90
C LEU A 19 -5.90 0.43 1.10
N GLU A 20 -6.75 -0.18 0.27
CA GLU A 20 -8.21 -0.05 0.39
C GLU A 20 -8.76 -0.70 1.67
N ALA A 21 -8.12 -1.75 2.18
CA ALA A 21 -8.47 -2.31 3.49
C ALA A 21 -8.11 -1.34 4.62
N ILE A 22 -6.88 -0.80 4.61
CA ILE A 22 -6.42 0.18 5.60
C ILE A 22 -7.32 1.42 5.62
N LYS A 23 -7.73 1.94 4.46
CA LYS A 23 -8.64 3.09 4.38
C LYS A 23 -10.01 2.82 5.03
N ARG A 24 -10.52 1.60 4.92
CA ARG A 24 -11.78 1.21 5.58
C ARG A 24 -11.61 1.17 7.10
N ASP A 25 -10.52 0.60 7.58
CA ASP A 25 -10.21 0.50 9.02
C ASP A 25 -9.95 1.89 9.63
N LEU A 26 -9.32 2.81 8.89
CA LEU A 26 -9.16 4.21 9.30
C LEU A 26 -10.50 4.97 9.36
N GLY A 27 -11.48 4.56 8.55
CA GLY A 27 -12.77 5.23 8.42
C GLY A 27 -13.85 4.79 9.43
N SER A 28 -13.63 3.72 10.18
CA SER A 28 -14.64 3.16 11.10
C SER A 28 -14.82 3.93 12.41
N GLY A 29 -14.01 4.96 12.67
CA GLY A 29 -14.08 5.77 13.89
C GLY A 29 -13.51 5.06 15.13
N LEU A 30 -13.32 5.81 16.21
CA LEU A 30 -12.81 5.30 17.48
C LEU A 30 -13.97 4.84 18.39
N ASP A 31 -13.76 3.75 19.13
CA ASP A 31 -14.64 3.36 20.24
C ASP A 31 -14.55 4.42 21.36
N LYS A 32 -15.63 4.56 22.13
CA LYS A 32 -15.77 5.57 23.18
C LYS A 32 -15.18 5.13 24.51
N ASP A 33 -14.75 3.88 24.65
CA ASP A 33 -14.02 3.43 25.83
C ASP A 33 -12.61 4.05 25.84
N TYR A 34 -12.28 4.77 26.92
CA TYR A 34 -11.02 5.50 27.05
C TYR A 34 -9.80 4.57 27.08
N GLU A 35 -9.93 3.33 27.56
CA GLU A 35 -8.83 2.36 27.55
C GLU A 35 -8.57 1.83 26.13
N GLU A 36 -9.63 1.58 25.37
CA GLU A 36 -9.53 1.18 23.96
C GLU A 36 -9.08 2.35 23.06
N GLN A 37 -9.43 3.59 23.40
CA GLN A 37 -9.11 4.76 22.62
C GLN A 37 -7.59 4.99 22.48
N ALA A 38 -6.81 4.75 23.54
CA ALA A 38 -5.35 4.89 23.48
C ALA A 38 -4.74 3.89 22.49
N ILE A 39 -5.18 2.64 22.54
CA ILE A 39 -4.75 1.57 21.63
C ILE A 39 -5.15 1.89 20.19
N GLN A 40 -6.36 2.40 19.99
CA GLN A 40 -6.85 2.74 18.66
C GLN A 40 -6.14 3.97 18.06
N LEU A 41 -5.69 4.92 18.87
CA LEU A 41 -4.84 6.03 18.41
C LEU A 41 -3.46 5.54 17.96
N GLU A 42 -2.82 4.65 18.73
CA GLU A 42 -1.56 4.03 18.31
C GLU A 42 -1.74 3.23 17.00
N ASN A 43 -2.82 2.45 16.89
CA ASN A 43 -3.17 1.75 15.66
C ASN A 43 -3.39 2.71 14.49
N LEU A 44 -4.03 3.85 14.72
CA LEU A 44 -4.25 4.88 13.70
C LEU A 44 -2.92 5.42 13.17
N GLU A 45 -1.97 5.73 14.05
CA GLU A 45 -0.63 6.20 13.67
C GLU A 45 0.12 5.15 12.85
N VAL A 46 0.08 3.88 13.28
CA VAL A 46 0.70 2.76 12.56
C VAL A 46 0.05 2.57 11.18
N LEU A 47 -1.28 2.59 11.10
CA LEU A 47 -2.02 2.45 9.85
C LEU A 47 -1.73 3.61 8.87
N GLN A 48 -1.57 4.83 9.37
CA GLN A 48 -1.15 5.99 8.57
C GLN A 48 0.26 5.81 7.99
N GLU A 49 1.21 5.30 8.77
CA GLU A 49 2.56 5.05 8.27
C GLU A 49 2.58 3.92 7.23
N ILE A 50 1.82 2.84 7.46
CA ILE A 50 1.67 1.77 6.47
C ILE A 50 1.04 2.32 5.18
N HIS A 51 0.02 3.17 5.29
CA HIS A 51 -0.60 3.84 4.14
C HIS A 51 0.46 4.63 3.34
N ARG A 52 1.20 5.51 4.01
CA ARG A 52 2.23 6.36 3.39
C ARG A 52 3.31 5.55 2.67
N VAL A 53 3.84 4.51 3.31
CA VAL A 53 4.87 3.65 2.72
C VAL A 53 4.31 2.82 1.55
N THR A 54 3.08 2.33 1.67
CA THR A 54 2.42 1.57 0.59
C THR A 54 2.18 2.45 -0.63
N GLU A 55 1.76 3.70 -0.46
CA GLU A 55 1.61 4.65 -1.57
C GLU A 55 2.95 4.97 -2.24
N ALA A 56 4.03 5.13 -1.47
CA ALA A 56 5.36 5.32 -2.02
C ALA A 56 5.79 4.11 -2.87
N GLU A 57 5.56 2.89 -2.39
CA GLU A 57 5.87 1.66 -3.14
C GLU A 57 5.05 1.54 -4.43
N ILE A 58 3.76 1.88 -4.40
CA ILE A 58 2.92 1.92 -5.60
C ILE A 58 3.47 2.92 -6.62
N ASN A 59 3.85 4.12 -6.17
CA ASN A 59 4.41 5.16 -7.05
C ASN A 59 5.74 4.72 -7.70
N ASP A 60 6.59 4.00 -6.95
CA ASP A 60 7.84 3.45 -7.48
C ASP A 60 7.58 2.31 -8.49
N ILE A 61 6.59 1.47 -8.24
CA ILE A 61 6.16 0.44 -9.20
C ILE A 61 5.59 1.09 -10.47
N ASP A 62 4.76 2.13 -10.32
CA ASP A 62 4.17 2.85 -11.45
C ASP A 62 5.25 3.54 -12.28
N ARG A 63 6.30 4.10 -11.64
CA ARG A 63 7.47 4.63 -12.35
C ARG A 63 8.20 3.54 -13.14
N GLN A 64 8.46 2.38 -12.52
CA GLN A 64 9.12 1.25 -13.20
C GLN A 64 8.30 0.73 -14.39
N LEU A 65 6.97 0.71 -14.26
CA LEU A 65 6.05 0.33 -15.35
C LEU A 65 6.04 1.35 -16.50
N LEU A 66 6.21 2.65 -16.20
CA LEU A 66 6.32 3.72 -17.20
C LEU A 66 7.68 3.73 -17.91
N GLU A 67 8.76 3.44 -17.18
CA GLU A 67 10.12 3.39 -17.72
C GLU A 67 10.38 2.13 -18.58
N ASP A 68 9.63 1.04 -18.36
CA ASP A 68 9.68 -0.19 -19.17
C ASP A 68 8.30 -0.61 -19.73
N PRO A 69 7.74 0.15 -20.70
CA PRO A 69 6.42 -0.11 -21.25
C PRO A 69 6.33 -1.40 -22.07
N HIS A 70 7.48 -1.97 -22.47
CA HIS A 70 7.55 -3.17 -23.30
C HIS A 70 8.03 -4.42 -22.57
N GLY A 71 8.40 -4.33 -21.28
CA GLY A 71 8.95 -5.43 -20.50
C GLY A 71 10.04 -6.12 -21.31
N LYS A 72 11.21 -5.47 -21.46
CA LYS A 72 12.28 -6.02 -22.31
C LYS A 72 12.63 -7.46 -21.89
N SER A 73 12.04 -8.43 -22.58
CA SER A 73 12.72 -9.62 -23.05
C SER A 73 13.96 -9.12 -23.77
N ARG A 74 15.08 -9.15 -23.07
CA ARG A 74 16.37 -9.27 -23.72
C ARG A 74 16.74 -10.73 -23.56
N ASP A 75 16.87 -11.36 -24.71
CA ASP A 75 17.28 -12.74 -24.97
C ASP A 75 18.45 -13.20 -24.08
#